data_AF-A0A6P2ILU1-F1
#
_entry.id   AF-A0A6P2ILU1-F1
#
_cell.length_a   1.000
_cell.length_b   1.000
_cell.length_c   1.000
_cell.angle_alpha   90.00
_cell.angle_beta   90.00
_cell.angle_gamma   90.00
#
_symmetry.space_group_name_H-M   'P 1'
#
loop_
_entity.id
_entity.type
_entity.pdbx_description
1 polymer ?
#
loop_
_entity_poly.entity_id
_entity_poly.type
_entity_poly.pdbx_seq_one_letter_code
_entity_poly.pdbx_strand_id
1 'polypeptide(L)'
;MPDGYVRDLSLKHHLALAGCMTGDGNHHLLVELIRTTYLAFYLWEAGIGDANLGVFLDAEIILDRAVLRAEASRRWCVEAGEDEAVKALLRLHDSQIGSVSARTFIESRARLDRLLSVGRSSSPLARHKSTAKRSLP
;
A
#
# COMPACT_ATOMS: atom_id res chain seq x y z
N MET A 1 -13.90 4.77 -13.05
CA MET A 1 -13.23 6.10 -13.02
C MET A 1 -12.85 6.52 -14.44
N PRO A 2 -12.55 7.79 -14.76
CA PRO A 2 -12.04 8.16 -16.09
C PRO A 2 -10.68 7.50 -16.38
N ASP A 3 -10.49 6.97 -17.58
CA ASP A 3 -9.31 6.16 -17.94
C ASP A 3 -7.98 6.89 -17.78
N GLY A 4 -7.93 8.18 -18.11
CA GLY A 4 -6.73 9.01 -17.92
C GLY A 4 -6.31 9.07 -16.45
N TYR A 5 -7.27 9.26 -15.55
CA TYR A 5 -7.01 9.31 -14.11
C TYR A 5 -6.54 7.97 -13.55
N VAL A 6 -7.12 6.86 -14.03
CA VAL A 6 -6.69 5.50 -13.67
C VAL A 6 -5.23 5.27 -14.08
N ARG A 7 -4.87 5.66 -15.31
CA ARG A 7 -3.52 5.53 -15.84
C ARG A 7 -2.52 6.36 -15.06
N ASP A 8 -2.86 7.60 -14.72
CA ASP A 8 -1.98 8.50 -13.97
C ASP A 8 -1.69 7.95 -12.57
N LEU A 9 -2.71 7.42 -11.88
CA LEU A 9 -2.54 6.78 -10.58
C LEU A 9 -1.65 5.53 -10.68
N SER A 10 -1.95 4.64 -11.62
CA SER A 10 -1.16 3.42 -11.83
C SER A 10 0.32 3.77 -12.08
N LEU A 11 0.57 4.69 -13.02
CA LEU A 11 1.93 5.13 -13.36
C LEU A 11 2.63 5.75 -12.15
N LYS A 12 1.96 6.60 -11.38
CA LYS A 12 2.51 7.21 -10.17
C LYS A 12 3.00 6.14 -9.18
N HIS A 13 2.20 5.13 -8.90
CA HIS A 13 2.54 4.10 -7.93
C HIS A 13 3.68 3.19 -8.41
N HIS A 14 3.68 2.81 -9.69
CA HIS A 14 4.76 2.00 -10.27
C HIS A 14 6.08 2.77 -10.35
N LEU A 15 6.05 4.07 -10.65
CA LEU A 15 7.25 4.92 -10.61
C LEU A 15 7.79 5.10 -9.19
N ALA A 16 6.90 5.17 -8.18
CA ALA A 16 7.33 5.22 -6.79
C ALA A 16 8.09 3.95 -6.38
N LEU A 17 7.60 2.77 -6.77
CA LEU A 17 8.31 1.51 -6.56
C LEU A 17 9.63 1.47 -7.31
N ALA A 18 9.64 1.85 -8.61
CA ALA A 18 10.85 1.86 -9.41
C ALA A 18 11.95 2.75 -8.79
N GLY A 19 11.61 3.97 -8.35
CA GLY A 19 12.55 4.85 -7.66
C GLY A 19 13.07 4.24 -6.35
N CYS A 20 12.20 3.60 -5.56
CA CYS A 20 12.62 2.88 -4.36
C CYS A 20 13.53 1.67 -4.65
N MET A 21 13.52 1.11 -5.85
CA MET A 21 14.38 -0.03 -6.22
C MET A 21 15.74 0.40 -6.80
N THR A 22 15.84 1.55 -7.47
CA THR A 22 17.09 2.00 -8.11
C THR A 22 18.04 2.75 -7.17
N GLY A 23 17.66 2.94 -5.91
CA GLY A 23 18.45 3.71 -4.95
C GLY A 23 18.17 5.21 -4.94
N ASP A 24 17.37 5.70 -5.90
CA ASP A 24 16.87 7.10 -5.96
C ASP A 24 15.60 7.31 -5.11
N GLY A 25 15.27 6.31 -4.30
CA GLY A 25 14.15 6.34 -3.39
C GLY A 25 14.30 7.46 -2.36
N ASN A 26 13.18 8.05 -1.99
CA ASN A 26 13.12 9.03 -0.92
C ASN A 26 11.93 8.73 0.00
N HIS A 27 11.90 9.39 1.15
CA HIS A 27 10.81 9.25 2.13
C HIS A 27 9.43 9.43 1.50
N HIS A 28 9.27 10.37 0.58
CA HIS A 28 7.98 10.63 -0.07
C HIS A 28 7.51 9.46 -0.92
N LEU A 29 8.40 8.83 -1.70
CA LEU A 29 8.04 7.66 -2.52
C LEU A 29 7.66 6.45 -1.66
N LEU A 30 8.40 6.19 -0.58
CA LEU A 30 8.08 5.09 0.33
C LEU A 30 6.75 5.33 1.06
N VAL A 31 6.51 6.56 1.51
CA VAL A 31 5.22 6.95 2.11
C VAL A 31 4.08 6.82 1.10
N GLU A 32 4.29 7.15 -0.18
CA GLU A 32 3.27 6.95 -1.21
C GLU A 32 2.90 5.47 -1.33
N LEU A 33 3.88 4.56 -1.37
CA LEU A 33 3.61 3.12 -1.40
C LEU A 33 2.83 2.64 -0.17
N ILE A 34 3.15 3.11 1.04
CA ILE A 34 2.40 2.80 2.27
C ILE A 34 0.95 3.30 2.15
N ARG A 35 0.74 4.52 1.65
CA ARG A 35 -0.60 5.08 1.43
C ARG A 35 -1.38 4.25 0.41
N THR A 36 -0.73 3.79 -0.65
CA THR A 36 -1.33 2.90 -1.66
C THR A 36 -1.72 1.57 -1.04
N THR A 37 -0.89 0.97 -0.18
CA THR A 37 -1.24 -0.25 0.57
C THR A 37 -2.51 -0.08 1.38
N TYR A 38 -2.64 1.02 2.11
CA TYR A 38 -3.83 1.26 2.94
C TYR A 38 -5.07 1.60 2.11
N LEU A 39 -4.89 2.33 1.01
CA LEU A 39 -6.00 2.59 0.09
C LEU A 39 -6.51 1.31 -0.55
N ALA A 40 -5.61 0.44 -1.02
CA ALA A 40 -5.95 -0.85 -1.60
C ALA A 40 -6.67 -1.75 -0.58
N PHE A 41 -6.23 -1.73 0.68
CA PHE A 41 -6.92 -2.41 1.77
C PHE A 41 -8.33 -1.88 1.99
N TYR A 42 -8.54 -0.56 2.05
CA TYR A 42 -9.88 0.01 2.23
C TYR A 42 -10.81 -0.21 1.03
N LEU A 43 -10.26 -0.32 -0.19
CA LEU A 43 -11.01 -0.73 -1.36
C LEU A 43 -11.45 -2.20 -1.26
N TRP A 44 -10.55 -3.07 -0.80
CA TRP A 44 -10.86 -4.48 -0.56
C TRP A 44 -11.91 -4.67 0.55
N GLU A 45 -11.80 -3.95 1.67
CA GLU A 45 -12.85 -3.95 2.71
C GLU A 45 -14.22 -3.48 2.18
N ALA A 46 -14.22 -2.64 1.14
CA ALA A 46 -15.44 -2.20 0.45
C ALA A 46 -15.93 -3.18 -0.62
N GLY A 47 -15.31 -4.36 -0.73
CA GLY A 47 -15.67 -5.42 -1.68
C GLY A 47 -15.05 -5.27 -3.06
N ILE A 48 -14.00 -4.45 -3.23
CA ILE A 48 -13.35 -4.21 -4.52
C ILE A 48 -12.06 -5.02 -4.63
N GLY A 49 -12.00 -5.87 -5.67
CA GLY A 49 -10.86 -6.73 -5.96
C GLY A 49 -10.92 -8.08 -5.22
N ASP A 50 -10.39 -9.11 -5.86
CA ASP A 50 -10.29 -10.46 -5.28
C ASP A 50 -8.86 -10.70 -4.76
N ALA A 51 -8.73 -10.72 -3.45
CA ALA A 51 -7.47 -10.95 -2.74
C ALA A 51 -7.75 -11.48 -1.34
N ASN A 52 -6.75 -12.14 -0.77
CA ASN A 52 -6.74 -12.43 0.66
C ASN A 52 -6.02 -11.30 1.43
N LEU A 53 -6.27 -11.25 2.74
CA LEU A 53 -5.65 -10.27 3.64
C LEU A 53 -4.10 -10.30 3.61
N GLY A 54 -3.50 -11.46 3.29
CA GLY A 54 -2.05 -11.66 3.22
C GLY A 54 -1.35 -10.72 2.25
N VAL A 55 -1.97 -10.41 1.10
CA VAL A 55 -1.41 -9.49 0.09
C VAL A 55 -1.09 -8.11 0.70
N PHE A 56 -1.97 -7.60 1.57
CA PHE A 56 -1.78 -6.31 2.23
C PHE A 56 -0.76 -6.39 3.36
N LEU A 57 -0.81 -7.47 4.15
CA LEU A 57 0.12 -7.69 5.26
C LEU A 57 1.56 -7.87 4.78
N ASP A 58 1.78 -8.66 3.73
CA ASP A 58 3.11 -8.93 3.19
C ASP A 58 3.71 -7.63 2.63
N ALA A 59 2.93 -6.86 1.85
CA ALA A 59 3.40 -5.57 1.35
C ALA A 59 3.69 -4.57 2.48
N GLU A 60 2.84 -4.49 3.51
CA GLU A 60 3.09 -3.63 4.68
C GLU A 60 4.36 -4.04 5.43
N ILE A 61 4.61 -5.34 5.62
CA ILE A 61 5.82 -5.85 6.27
C ILE A 61 7.07 -5.42 5.50
N ILE A 62 7.07 -5.53 4.17
CA ILE A 62 8.21 -5.10 3.35
C ILE A 62 8.43 -3.59 3.46
N LEU A 63 7.37 -2.81 3.41
CA LEU A 63 7.47 -1.34 3.51
C LEU A 63 7.92 -0.90 4.91
N ASP A 64 7.43 -1.54 5.98
CA ASP A 64 7.88 -1.30 7.35
C ASP A 64 9.37 -1.61 7.52
N ARG A 65 9.84 -2.73 6.95
CA ARG A 65 11.28 -3.07 6.93
C ARG A 65 12.10 -2.02 6.19
N ALA A 66 11.60 -1.55 5.05
CA ALA A 66 12.26 -0.48 4.29
C ALA A 66 12.34 0.83 5.10
N VAL A 67 11.31 1.20 5.86
CA VAL A 67 11.34 2.35 6.77
C VAL A 67 12.39 2.16 7.85
N LEU A 68 12.39 1.02 8.56
CA LEU A 68 13.37 0.74 9.62
C LEU A 68 14.82 0.77 9.11
N ARG A 69 15.07 0.22 7.91
CA ARG A 69 16.39 0.31 7.26
C ARG A 69 16.75 1.76 6.88
N ALA A 70 15.78 2.53 6.40
CA ALA A 70 16.00 3.91 6.00
C ALA A 70 16.33 4.81 7.19
N GLU A 71 15.75 4.57 8.37
CA GLU A 71 16.10 5.28 9.60
C GLU A 71 17.57 5.07 9.99
N ALA A 72 18.10 3.85 9.82
CA ALA A 72 19.49 3.52 10.13
C ALA A 72 20.49 3.95 9.04
N SER A 73 20.12 3.80 7.76
CA SER A 73 21.06 3.94 6.62
C SER A 73 20.85 5.20 5.78
N ARG A 74 19.78 5.95 6.04
CA ARG A 74 19.31 7.09 5.23
C ARG A 74 18.97 6.74 3.77
N ARG A 75 18.86 5.45 3.44
CA ARG A 75 18.47 4.94 2.12
C ARG A 75 17.03 4.43 2.15
N TRP A 76 16.16 5.07 1.36
CA TRP A 76 14.72 4.79 1.31
C TRP A 76 14.41 3.79 0.20
N CYS A 77 14.78 2.52 0.41
CA CYS A 77 14.78 1.52 -0.67
C CYS A 77 14.07 0.22 -0.31
N VAL A 78 13.43 -0.38 -1.31
CA VAL A 78 12.93 -1.76 -1.28
C VAL A 78 14.04 -2.64 -1.87
N GLU A 79 14.48 -3.66 -1.13
CA GLU A 79 15.59 -4.51 -1.59
C GLU A 79 15.13 -5.47 -2.68
N ALA A 80 16.06 -5.81 -3.59
CA ALA A 80 15.80 -6.80 -4.62
C ALA A 80 15.46 -8.16 -3.98
N GLY A 81 14.33 -8.74 -4.37
CA GLY A 81 13.82 -10.00 -3.80
C GLY A 81 12.77 -9.80 -2.69
N GLU A 82 12.58 -8.57 -2.19
CA GLU A 82 11.47 -8.20 -1.30
C GLU A 82 10.31 -7.55 -2.07
N ASP A 83 10.54 -7.14 -3.31
CA ASP A 83 9.64 -6.31 -4.11
C ASP A 83 8.41 -7.03 -4.65
N GLU A 84 8.42 -8.38 -4.69
CA GLU A 84 7.29 -9.15 -5.24
C GLU A 84 5.98 -8.95 -4.47
N ALA A 85 6.04 -8.79 -3.13
CA ALA A 85 4.85 -8.50 -2.33
C ALA A 85 4.26 -7.13 -2.69
N VAL A 86 5.12 -6.12 -2.87
CA VAL A 86 4.70 -4.76 -3.25
C VAL A 86 4.17 -4.74 -4.69
N LYS A 87 4.81 -5.45 -5.63
CA LYS A 87 4.29 -5.59 -7.00
C LYS A 87 2.94 -6.29 -7.05
N ALA A 88 2.74 -7.35 -6.24
CA ALA A 88 1.47 -8.05 -6.16
C ALA A 88 0.35 -7.12 -5.68
N LEU A 89 0.63 -6.33 -4.64
CA LEU A 89 -0.27 -5.29 -4.16
C LEU A 89 -0.57 -4.25 -5.25
N LEU A 90 0.44 -3.76 -5.99
CA LEU A 90 0.21 -2.76 -7.04
C LEU A 90 -0.67 -3.31 -8.18
N ARG A 91 -0.44 -4.57 -8.60
CA ARG A 91 -1.30 -5.24 -9.60
C ARG A 91 -2.75 -5.36 -9.12
N LEU A 92 -2.95 -5.70 -7.85
CA LEU A 92 -4.29 -5.71 -7.24
C LEU A 92 -4.90 -4.31 -7.26
N HIS A 93 -4.14 -3.30 -6.85
CA HIS A 93 -4.63 -1.93 -6.80
C HIS A 93 -5.00 -1.39 -8.18
N ASP A 94 -4.21 -1.68 -9.22
CA ASP A 94 -4.51 -1.34 -10.62
C ASP A 94 -5.86 -1.90 -11.06
N SER A 95 -6.14 -3.17 -10.72
CA SER A 95 -7.43 -3.81 -10.98
C SER A 95 -8.57 -3.13 -10.21
N GLN A 96 -8.35 -2.78 -8.94
CA GLN A 96 -9.34 -2.06 -8.14
C GLN A 96 -9.67 -0.69 -8.73
N ILE A 97 -8.68 0.14 -9.06
CA ILE A 97 -8.93 1.50 -9.57
C ILE A 97 -9.55 1.49 -10.97
N GLY A 98 -9.29 0.45 -11.77
CA GLY A 98 -9.92 0.25 -13.08
C GLY A 98 -11.40 -0.15 -13.00
N SER A 99 -11.83 -0.78 -11.90
CA SER A 99 -13.20 -1.30 -11.74
C SER A 99 -14.07 -0.51 -10.76
N VAL A 100 -13.46 0.26 -9.86
CA VAL A 100 -14.18 0.94 -8.77
C VAL A 100 -15.06 2.10 -9.25
N SER A 101 -16.19 2.29 -8.56
CA SER A 101 -17.01 3.48 -8.69
C SER A 101 -16.32 4.72 -8.09
N ALA A 102 -16.58 5.91 -8.63
CA ALA A 102 -16.03 7.15 -8.08
C ALA A 102 -16.40 7.36 -6.61
N ARG A 103 -17.65 7.00 -6.25
CA ARG A 103 -18.14 7.08 -4.88
C ARG A 103 -17.32 6.24 -3.92
N THR A 104 -17.16 4.95 -4.21
CA THR A 104 -16.41 4.01 -3.36
C THR A 104 -14.95 4.45 -3.23
N PHE A 105 -14.34 4.92 -4.32
CA PHE A 105 -12.97 5.42 -4.28
C PHE A 105 -12.83 6.64 -3.34
N ILE A 106 -13.74 7.62 -3.45
CA ILE A 106 -13.76 8.81 -2.58
C ILE A 106 -13.97 8.43 -1.12
N GLU A 107 -14.89 7.51 -0.83
CA GLU A 107 -15.17 7.03 0.53
C GLU A 107 -13.94 6.33 1.15
N SER A 108 -13.28 5.44 0.40
CA SER A 108 -12.05 4.77 0.84
C SER A 108 -10.88 5.75 1.02
N ARG A 109 -10.74 6.74 0.13
CA ARG A 109 -9.74 7.79 0.26
C ARG A 109 -9.97 8.65 1.50
N ALA A 110 -11.22 9.01 1.80
CA ALA A 110 -11.58 9.76 3.00
C ALA A 110 -11.32 8.98 4.30
N ARG A 111 -11.42 7.64 4.28
CA ARG A 111 -10.97 6.80 5.41
C ARG A 111 -9.46 6.89 5.61
N LEU A 112 -8.68 6.82 4.53
CA LEU A 112 -7.23 6.99 4.59
C LEU A 112 -6.86 8.38 5.13
N ASP A 113 -7.45 9.46 4.62
CA ASP A 113 -7.10 10.81 5.07
C ASP A 113 -7.44 11.03 6.55
N ARG A 114 -8.57 10.48 7.03
CA ARG A 114 -8.89 10.46 8.47
C ARG A 114 -7.89 9.68 9.31
N LEU A 115 -7.39 8.54 8.82
CA LEU A 115 -6.36 7.78 9.51
C LEU A 115 -5.07 8.61 9.67
N LEU A 116 -4.69 9.33 8.61
CA LEU A 116 -3.48 10.14 8.58
C LEU A 116 -3.59 11.42 9.44
N SER A 117 -4.80 11.97 9.63
CA SER A 117 -5.00 13.19 10.43
C SER A 117 -4.86 13.01 11.95
N VAL A 118 -4.92 11.78 12.47
CA VAL A 118 -4.93 11.51 13.93
C VAL A 118 -3.52 11.54 14.56
N GLY A 119 -2.47 11.86 13.80
CA GLY A 119 -1.13 12.18 14.34
C GLY A 119 -0.31 10.99 14.87
N ARG A 120 -0.94 9.83 15.08
CA ARG A 120 -0.26 8.52 15.11
C ARG A 120 -0.91 7.66 14.04
N SER A 121 -0.27 7.56 12.87
CA SER A 121 -0.70 6.69 11.80
C SER A 121 -0.55 5.23 12.25
N SER A 122 -1.55 4.71 12.94
CA SER A 122 -1.62 3.29 13.29
C SER A 122 -1.97 2.51 12.02
N SER A 123 -1.25 1.42 11.76
CA SER A 123 -1.57 0.51 10.67
C SER A 123 -3.07 0.12 10.74
N PRO A 124 -3.85 0.29 9.66
CA PRO A 124 -5.23 -0.18 9.62
C PRO A 124 -5.30 -1.72 9.65
N LEU A 125 -4.19 -2.38 9.31
CA LEU A 125 -4.02 -3.82 9.33
C LEU A 125 -3.69 -4.34 10.75
N ALA A 126 -3.33 -3.48 11.71
CA ALA A 126 -2.93 -3.88 13.07
C ALA A 126 -3.97 -4.73 13.79
N ARG A 127 -5.27 -4.44 13.60
CA ARG A 127 -6.36 -5.25 14.19
C ARG A 127 -6.37 -6.69 13.67
N HIS A 128 -5.91 -6.89 12.44
CA HIS A 128 -5.89 -8.16 11.75
C HIS A 128 -4.58 -8.94 11.95
N LYS A 129 -3.49 -8.27 12.38
CA LYS A 129 -2.24 -8.92 12.82
C LYS A 129 -2.43 -9.76 14.09
N SER A 130 -3.37 -9.37 14.96
CA SER A 130 -3.61 -10.04 16.25
C SER A 130 -4.49 -11.29 16.17
N THR A 131 -5.34 -11.41 15.16
CA THR A 131 -6.20 -12.59 14.95
C THR A 131 -5.43 -13.76 14.31
N ALA A 132 -4.43 -13.50 13.46
CA ALA A 132 -3.57 -14.53 12.88
C ALA A 132 -2.69 -15.26 13.91
N LYS A 133 -2.38 -14.62 15.05
CA LYS A 133 -1.59 -15.21 16.15
C LYS A 133 -2.38 -16.19 17.05
N ARG A 134 -3.72 -16.26 16.94
CA ARG A 134 -4.57 -17.13 17.77
C ARG A 134 -4.91 -18.48 17.12
N SER A 135 -4.26 -18.82 15.99
CA SER A 135 -4.61 -19.97 15.17
C SER A 135 -3.44 -20.93 14.88
N LEU A 136 -2.39 -20.96 15.72
CA LEU A 136 -1.48 -22.10 15.75
C LEU A 136 -1.79 -22.97 16.98
N PRO A 137 -1.89 -24.30 16.82
CA PRO A 137 -2.02 -25.26 17.92
C PRO A 137 -0.74 -25.32 18.78
#